data_AF-A0A7C4M6T1-F1
#
_entry.id   AF-A0A7C4M6T1-F1
#
_cell.length_a   1.000
_cell.length_b   1.000
_cell.length_c   1.000
_cell.angle_alpha   90.00
_cell.angle_beta   90.00
_cell.angle_gamma   90.00
#
_symmetry.space_group_name_H-M   'P 1'
#
loop_
_entity.id
_entity.type
_entity.pdbx_description
1 polymer ?
#
loop_
_entity_poly.entity_id
_entity_poly.type
_entity_poly.pdbx_seq_one_letter_code
_entity_poly.pdbx_strand_id
1 'polypeptide(L)'
;MEEDTIENTVNDFERVGFGPNYNGNSPLKGRRIKFLDTTLREGEQYPGCYFTNSQRVQIAWMLDFIGVDAIEISPVISSNH
;
A
#
# COMPACT_ATOMS: atom_id res chain seq x y z
N MET A 1 20.45 18.77 -5.04
CA MET A 1 19.25 17.96 -5.26
C MET A 1 18.49 18.65 -6.38
N GLU A 2 18.60 18.14 -7.59
CA GLU A 2 17.84 18.65 -8.74
C GLU A 2 16.35 18.42 -8.47
N GLU A 3 15.54 19.45 -8.67
CA GLU A 3 14.10 19.32 -8.65
C GLU A 3 13.67 18.56 -9.91
N ASP A 4 13.18 17.32 -9.73
CA ASP A 4 12.56 16.56 -10.81
C ASP A 4 11.36 17.35 -11.36
N THR A 5 11.53 17.95 -12.53
CA THR A 5 10.47 18.64 -13.25
C THR A 5 9.39 17.65 -13.71
N ILE A 6 8.14 18.10 -13.69
CA ILE A 6 6.92 17.30 -14.01
C ILE A 6 7.02 16.63 -15.41
N GLU A 7 7.82 17.18 -16.32
CA GLU A 7 8.08 16.60 -17.64
C GLU A 7 8.86 15.27 -17.58
N ASN A 8 9.69 15.05 -16.56
CA ASN A 8 10.41 13.79 -16.37
C ASN A 8 9.51 12.68 -15.81
N THR A 9 8.37 13.02 -15.18
CA THR A 9 7.46 12.04 -14.57
C THR A 9 6.46 11.45 -15.55
N VAL A 10 6.13 12.15 -16.64
CA VAL A 10 5.12 11.69 -17.62
C VAL A 10 5.65 10.61 -18.58
N ASN A 11 6.96 10.49 -18.75
CA ASN A 11 7.57 9.52 -19.67
C ASN A 11 7.92 8.17 -19.02
N ASP A 12 7.76 8.04 -17.70
CA ASP A 12 8.18 6.85 -16.96
C ASP A 12 6.99 5.90 -16.78
N PHE A 13 6.48 5.35 -17.88
CA PHE A 13 5.28 4.49 -17.89
C PHE A 13 5.43 3.28 -16.94
N GLU A 14 6.65 2.76 -16.80
CA GLU A 14 6.98 1.66 -15.88
C GLU A 14 6.88 2.06 -14.39
N ARG A 15 7.05 3.35 -14.07
CA ARG A 15 7.10 3.85 -12.70
C ARG A 15 5.77 4.41 -12.21
N VAL A 16 4.93 4.93 -13.13
CA VAL A 16 3.67 5.61 -12.78
C VAL A 16 2.41 4.81 -13.17
N GLY A 17 2.56 3.77 -14.00
CA GLY A 17 1.47 2.90 -14.44
C GLY A 17 0.34 3.67 -15.14
N PHE A 18 -0.89 3.16 -15.09
CA PHE A 18 -2.07 3.82 -15.69
C PHE A 18 -2.61 5.00 -14.87
N GLY A 19 -2.02 5.31 -13.70
CA GLY A 19 -2.45 6.39 -12.82
C GLY A 19 -2.67 7.74 -13.52
N PRO A 20 -1.77 8.19 -14.43
CA PRO A 20 -1.95 9.44 -15.18
C PRO A 20 -3.18 9.45 -16.10
N ASN A 21 -3.59 8.30 -16.64
CA ASN A 21 -4.74 8.19 -17.55
C ASN A 21 -6.08 8.37 -16.82
N TYR A 22 -6.16 8.00 -15.53
CA TYR A 22 -7.34 8.20 -14.69
C TYR A 22 -7.32 9.54 -13.94
N ASN A 23 -6.13 10.07 -13.65
CA ASN A 23 -5.93 11.24 -12.80
C ASN A 23 -5.61 12.54 -13.55
N GLY A 24 -5.92 12.63 -14.85
CA GLY A 24 -5.52 13.77 -15.70
C GLY A 24 -5.90 15.16 -15.16
N ASN A 25 -7.04 15.26 -14.46
CA ASN A 25 -7.53 16.45 -13.75
C ASN A 25 -7.62 16.25 -12.22
N SER A 26 -6.97 15.20 -11.68
CA SER A 26 -6.99 14.94 -10.24
C SER A 26 -6.31 16.09 -9.50
N PRO A 27 -6.88 16.58 -8.37
CA PRO A 27 -6.20 17.52 -7.51
C PRO A 27 -4.89 16.95 -6.94
N LEU A 28 -4.65 15.64 -7.08
CA LEU A 28 -3.45 14.93 -6.65
C LEU A 28 -2.36 14.85 -7.72
N LYS A 29 -2.55 15.45 -8.90
CA LYS A 29 -1.54 15.47 -9.98
C LYS A 29 -0.19 15.97 -9.47
N GLY A 30 0.87 15.20 -9.71
CA GLY A 30 2.22 15.50 -9.22
C GLY A 30 2.47 15.16 -7.74
N ARG A 31 1.49 14.65 -6.99
CA ARG A 31 1.71 14.15 -5.62
C ARG A 31 2.02 12.67 -5.63
N ARG A 32 3.01 12.25 -4.83
CA ARG A 32 3.25 10.85 -4.51
C ARG A 32 2.10 10.33 -3.63
N ILE A 33 1.34 9.38 -4.14
CA ILE A 33 0.34 8.64 -3.36
C ILE A 33 1.05 7.58 -2.54
N LYS A 34 0.66 7.43 -1.27
CA LYS A 34 1.15 6.37 -0.41
C LYS A 34 0.05 5.38 -0.12
N PHE A 35 0.39 4.10 -0.09
CA PHE A 35 -0.52 3.01 0.24
C PHE A 35 -0.27 2.54 1.68
N LEU A 36 -1.30 2.67 2.51
CA LEU A 36 -1.38 2.00 3.80
C LEU A 36 -2.28 0.77 3.61
N ASP A 37 -1.72 -0.43 3.77
CA ASP A 37 -2.50 -1.66 3.74
C ASP A 37 -2.98 -2.04 5.14
N THR A 38 -4.28 -2.32 5.28
CA THR A 38 -4.91 -2.62 6.57
C THR A 38 -5.39 -4.08 6.68
N THR A 39 -4.91 -4.97 5.80
CA THR A 39 -5.33 -6.39 5.76
C THR A 39 -5.09 -7.11 7.08
N LEU A 40 -3.95 -6.87 7.72
CA LEU A 40 -3.57 -7.49 9.01
C LEU A 40 -4.19 -6.81 10.24
N ARG A 41 -5.13 -5.87 10.03
CA ARG A 41 -5.93 -5.25 11.06
C ARG A 41 -7.41 -5.37 10.75
N GLU A 42 -7.90 -4.57 9.81
CA GLU A 42 -9.32 -4.47 9.45
C GLU A 42 -9.79 -5.74 8.72
N GLY A 43 -8.90 -6.35 7.91
CA GLY A 43 -9.22 -7.60 7.21
C GLY A 43 -9.50 -8.78 8.16
N GLU A 44 -8.82 -8.83 9.31
CA GLU A 44 -9.00 -9.85 10.35
C GLU A 44 -10.19 -9.55 11.29
N GLN A 45 -10.77 -8.35 11.25
CA GLN A 45 -11.96 -8.01 12.07
C GLN A 45 -13.26 -8.57 11.48
N TYR A 46 -13.25 -9.05 10.23
CA TYR A 46 -14.42 -9.66 9.62
C TYR A 46 -14.74 -11.00 10.31
N PRO A 47 -16.01 -11.25 10.70
CA PRO A 47 -16.39 -12.52 11.35
C PRO A 47 -16.00 -13.75 10.51
N GLY A 48 -15.23 -14.66 11.11
CA GLY A 48 -14.75 -15.87 10.43
C GLY A 48 -13.47 -15.67 9.61
N CYS A 49 -12.89 -14.48 9.59
CA CYS A 49 -11.56 -14.22 9.02
C CYS A 49 -10.53 -14.18 10.15
N TYR A 50 -9.70 -15.22 10.25
CA TYR A 50 -8.64 -15.30 11.26
C TYR A 50 -7.36 -15.78 10.60
N PHE A 51 -6.25 -15.11 10.91
CA PHE A 51 -4.93 -15.51 10.43
C PHE A 51 -4.14 -16.14 11.57
N THR A 52 -3.57 -17.30 11.32
CA THR A 52 -2.49 -17.82 12.16
C THR A 52 -1.26 -16.91 12.07
N ASN A 53 -0.38 -16.95 13.07
CA ASN A 53 0.88 -16.18 13.05
C ASN A 53 1.70 -16.42 11.78
N SER A 54 1.76 -17.67 11.30
CA SER A 54 2.46 -18.00 10.05
C SER A 54 1.80 -17.36 8.83
N GLN A 55 0.47 -17.33 8.77
CA GLN A 55 -0.25 -16.64 7.69
C GLN A 55 -0.03 -15.13 7.74
N ARG A 56 -0.01 -14.52 8.94
CA ARG A 56 0.27 -13.08 9.09
C ARG A 56 1.64 -12.72 8.54
N VAL A 57 2.67 -13.51 8.84
CA VAL A 57 4.03 -13.31 8.30
C VAL A 57 4.05 -13.46 6.77
N GLN A 58 3.38 -14.49 6.24
CA GLN A 58 3.31 -14.69 4.78
C GLN A 58 2.60 -13.51 4.08
N ILE A 59 1.46 -13.05 4.62
CA ILE A 59 0.73 -11.90 4.09
C ILE A 59 1.60 -10.64 4.17
N ALA A 60 2.31 -10.41 5.28
CA ALA A 60 3.20 -9.26 5.41
C ALA A 60 4.30 -9.24 4.33
N TRP A 61 4.91 -10.40 4.03
CA TRP A 61 5.87 -10.52 2.93
C TRP A 61 5.25 -10.28 1.56
N MET A 62 4.02 -10.73 1.34
CA MET A 62 3.30 -10.48 0.09
C MET A 62 3.00 -8.99 -0.08
N LEU A 63 2.58 -8.30 0.98
CA LEU A 63 2.31 -6.85 0.97
C LEU A 63 3.58 -6.04 0.73
N ASP A 64 4.69 -6.43 1.36
CA ASP A 64 6.02 -5.83 1.11
C ASP A 64 6.45 -6.02 -0.35
N PHE A 65 6.30 -7.23 -0.88
CA PHE A 65 6.60 -7.53 -2.28
C PHE A 65 5.74 -6.73 -3.28
N ILE A 66 4.46 -6.49 -2.96
CA ILE A 66 3.57 -5.63 -3.76
C ILE A 66 4.01 -4.16 -3.73
N GLY A 67 4.74 -3.74 -2.69
CA GLY A 67 5.32 -2.41 -2.58
C GLY A 67 4.42 -1.38 -1.89
N VAL A 68 3.65 -1.80 -0.88
CA VAL A 68 2.88 -0.85 -0.05
C VAL A 68 3.83 -0.01 0.82
N ASP A 69 3.51 1.26 1.06
CA ASP A 69 4.37 2.14 1.86
C ASP A 69 4.31 1.82 3.37
N ALA A 70 3.22 1.23 3.83
CA ALA A 70 3.02 0.84 5.22
C ALA A 70 2.02 -0.31 5.34
N ILE A 71 2.22 -1.16 6.35
CA ILE A 71 1.31 -2.24 6.74
C ILE A 71 0.80 -1.94 8.15
N GLU A 72 -0.52 -1.91 8.33
CA GLU A 72 -1.16 -1.75 9.62
C GLU A 72 -1.43 -3.12 10.25
N ILE A 73 -1.00 -3.28 11.51
CA ILE A 73 -1.17 -4.51 12.29
C ILE A 73 -2.01 -4.19 13.52
N SER A 74 -2.96 -5.07 13.87
CA SER A 74 -3.72 -4.95 15.12
C SER A 74 -2.79 -4.91 16.34
N PRO A 75 -3.08 -4.09 17.36
CA PRO A 75 -2.31 -4.10 18.60
C PRO A 75 -2.37 -5.49 19.25
N VAL A 76 -1.22 -6.00 19.70
CA VAL A 76 -1.11 -7.29 20.41
C VAL A 76 -1.64 -7.11 21.84
N ILE A 77 -2.96 -7.02 21.98
CA ILE A 77 -3.65 -6.87 23.28
C ILE A 77 -4.23 -8.17 23.80
N SER A 78 -4.02 -9.30 23.13
CA SER A 78 -4.48 -10.61 23.59
C SER A 78 -3.44 -11.70 23.34
N SER A 79 -3.36 -12.68 24.23
CA SER A 79 -2.51 -13.88 24.08
C SER A 79 -2.89 -14.77 22.88
N ASN A 80 -4.01 -14.47 22.23
CA ASN A 80 -4.52 -15.18 21.06
C ASN A 80 -4.26 -14.42 19.74
N HIS A 81 -3.58 -13.26 19.80
CA HIS A 81 -3.13 -12.49 18.64
C HIS A 81 -1.61 -12.48 18.54
#